data_AF-A0A8R2B5K8-F1
#
_entry.id   AF-A0A8R2B5K8-F1
#
_cell.length_a   1.000
_cell.length_b   1.000
_cell.length_c   1.000
_cell.angle_alpha   90.00
_cell.angle_beta   90.00
_cell.angle_gamma   90.00
#
_symmetry.space_group_name_H-M   'P 1'
#
loop_
_entity.id
_entity.type
_entity.pdbx_description
1 polymer ?
#
loop_
_entity_poly.entity_id
_entity_poly.type
_entity_poly.pdbx_seq_one_letter_code
_entity_poly.pdbx_strand_id
1 'polypeptide(L)'
;MGHMKIVSKEESQPSAAFYLPHHPVMKLSSLTTKLRVVFDASAKNDLVTILMRFRKHQVVIKADVEKMFRQIRVAEEDQDWQRIVWRSQSDKALELYRLTTVTYGTTSASFMATNCLVSLSEEAKQKYPEASKIIRRDFYMDDLMTGASTVDECCQLQKQIDSILVSAHLPLRKWCSNSTEVLERIEDSSDDPLFALQIGEDEIIKSLGLSWKPALDAFQFIVEQKAFMAKSTKITLLSDLNRIFDPLGFLAPVLVRGKIFLQQLWQLKIEWAQQLPEELSNRW
;
A
#
# COMPACT_ATOMS: atom_id res chain seq x y z
N MET A 1 -2.53 18.30 19.92
CA MET A 1 -3.06 16.96 19.60
C MET A 1 -2.35 15.84 20.37
N GLY A 2 -1.27 16.08 21.13
CA GLY A 2 -0.89 15.23 22.27
C GLY A 2 -0.59 13.75 21.97
N HIS A 3 -0.46 13.38 20.70
CA HIS A 3 -0.16 12.02 20.24
C HIS A 3 1.28 11.60 20.53
N MET A 4 2.08 12.52 21.07
CA MET A 4 3.50 12.37 21.32
C MET A 4 3.77 13.08 22.65
N LYS A 5 4.62 12.48 23.47
CA LYS A 5 5.16 13.11 24.68
C LYS A 5 6.65 13.29 24.53
N ILE A 6 7.17 14.36 25.09
CA ILE A 6 8.61 14.61 25.14
C ILE A 6 9.23 13.60 26.11
N VAL A 7 10.19 12.81 25.64
CA VAL A 7 11.01 11.92 26.47
C VAL A 7 11.89 12.80 27.36
N SER A 8 11.94 12.50 28.67
CA SER A 8 12.74 13.26 29.63
C SER A 8 14.24 13.09 29.32
N LYS A 9 15.08 14.09 29.69
CA LYS A 9 16.54 14.00 29.43
C LYS A 9 17.21 12.82 30.14
N GLU A 10 16.62 12.37 31.24
CA GLU A 10 17.06 11.24 32.06
C GLU A 10 16.84 9.88 31.36
N GLU A 11 15.91 9.80 30.38
CA GLU A 11 15.57 8.60 29.60
C GLU A 11 16.15 8.64 28.16
N SER A 12 17.11 9.54 27.90
CA SER A 12 17.60 9.85 26.54
C SER A 12 18.41 8.72 25.86
N GLN A 13 18.91 7.75 26.63
CA GLN A 13 19.57 6.54 26.11
C GLN A 13 19.03 5.27 26.78
N PRO A 14 17.89 4.74 26.30
CA PRO A 14 17.35 3.49 26.80
C PRO A 14 18.26 2.32 26.38
N SER A 15 18.34 1.27 27.21
CA SER A 15 19.08 0.05 26.89
C SER A 15 18.51 -0.73 25.69
N ALA A 16 17.23 -0.49 25.36
CA ALA A 16 16.56 -1.02 24.18
C ALA A 16 15.54 0.00 23.67
N ALA A 17 15.88 0.72 22.59
CA ALA A 17 14.97 1.63 21.91
C ALA A 17 15.20 1.60 20.40
N PHE A 18 14.14 1.93 19.66
CA PHE A 18 14.14 1.98 18.20
C PHE A 18 13.50 3.31 17.76
N TYR A 19 14.18 4.03 16.89
CA TYR A 19 13.70 5.31 16.37
C TYR A 19 13.07 5.09 14.99
N LEU A 20 11.78 5.39 14.89
CA LEU A 20 11.03 5.27 13.63
C LEU A 20 11.29 6.50 12.75
N PRO A 21 11.87 6.32 11.55
CA PRO A 21 11.89 7.38 10.55
C PRO A 21 10.46 7.68 10.11
N HIS A 22 10.15 8.96 9.89
CA HIS A 22 8.85 9.39 9.41
C HIS A 22 8.97 10.54 8.42
N HIS A 23 8.00 10.65 7.51
CA HIS A 23 7.92 11.76 6.57
C HIS A 23 6.46 12.10 6.22
N PRO A 24 6.14 13.37 5.96
CA PRO A 24 4.82 13.77 5.48
C PRO A 24 4.62 13.43 3.99
N VAL A 25 3.47 12.88 3.64
CA VAL A 25 3.02 12.66 2.26
C VAL A 25 1.78 13.49 2.01
N MET A 26 1.85 14.34 0.99
CA MET A 26 0.73 15.16 0.53
C MET A 26 0.07 14.51 -0.68
N LYS A 27 -1.22 14.16 -0.56
CA LYS A 27 -2.01 13.59 -1.66
C LYS A 27 -3.17 14.53 -1.95
N LEU A 28 -2.93 15.51 -2.82
CA LEU A 28 -3.90 16.56 -3.16
C LEU A 28 -5.16 16.02 -3.87
N SER A 29 -5.07 14.84 -4.50
CA SER A 29 -6.18 14.11 -5.12
C SER A 29 -6.98 13.23 -4.14
N SER A 30 -6.62 13.21 -2.85
CA SER A 30 -7.32 12.45 -1.82
C SER A 30 -8.65 13.14 -1.48
N LEU A 31 -9.76 12.41 -1.62
CA LEU A 31 -11.10 12.89 -1.32
C LEU A 31 -11.31 13.24 0.18
N THR A 32 -10.51 12.67 1.09
CA THR A 32 -10.76 12.73 2.54
C THR A 32 -9.72 13.51 3.35
N THR A 33 -8.43 13.33 3.08
CA THR A 33 -7.36 14.04 3.82
C THR A 33 -6.13 14.25 2.95
N LYS A 34 -5.69 15.52 2.85
CA LYS A 34 -4.62 15.95 1.93
C LYS A 34 -3.20 15.68 2.43
N LEU A 35 -2.99 15.51 3.75
CA LEU A 35 -1.69 15.26 4.37
C LEU A 35 -1.74 14.02 5.27
N ARG A 36 -0.76 13.13 5.14
CA ARG A 36 -0.58 11.92 5.98
C ARG A 36 0.87 11.83 6.45
N VAL A 37 1.12 11.53 7.71
CA VAL A 37 2.48 11.22 8.22
C VAL A 37 2.70 9.72 8.04
N VAL A 38 3.75 9.33 7.33
CA VAL A 38 4.13 7.94 7.07
C VAL A 38 5.32 7.59 7.96
N PHE A 39 5.22 6.48 8.68
CA PHE A 39 6.28 5.91 9.52
C PHE A 39 6.84 4.66 8.83
N ASP A 40 8.17 4.56 8.70
CA ASP A 40 8.81 3.42 8.04
C ASP A 40 9.16 2.33 9.06
N ALA A 41 8.28 1.33 9.16
CA ALA A 41 8.30 0.28 10.19
C ALA A 41 8.24 -1.14 9.62
N SER A 42 8.48 -1.32 8.31
CA SER A 42 8.02 -2.54 7.62
C SER A 42 8.89 -3.78 7.89
N ALA A 43 8.23 -4.81 8.43
CA ALA A 43 8.66 -6.21 8.44
C ALA A 43 8.50 -6.83 7.04
N LYS A 44 9.40 -7.76 6.71
CA LYS A 44 9.57 -8.41 5.40
C LYS A 44 8.34 -9.21 4.93
N ASN A 45 7.38 -8.55 4.29
CA ASN A 45 6.61 -9.18 3.21
C ASN A 45 7.20 -8.68 1.90
N ASP A 46 7.83 -9.59 1.15
CA ASP A 46 8.49 -9.22 -0.08
C ASP A 46 7.46 -8.92 -1.16
N LEU A 47 7.10 -7.64 -1.26
CA LEU A 47 6.26 -7.06 -2.30
C LEU A 47 6.67 -7.55 -3.69
N VAL A 48 7.97 -7.70 -3.95
CA VAL A 48 8.50 -8.23 -5.21
C VAL A 48 7.97 -9.63 -5.47
N THR A 49 8.00 -10.50 -4.47
CA THR A 49 7.51 -11.88 -4.63
C THR A 49 6.00 -11.93 -4.86
N ILE A 50 5.21 -11.07 -4.20
CA ILE A 50 3.75 -10.99 -4.45
C ILE A 50 3.49 -10.58 -5.90
N LEU A 51 4.15 -9.51 -6.36
CA LEU A 51 4.01 -9.01 -7.72
C LEU A 51 4.47 -10.05 -8.76
N MET A 52 5.56 -10.78 -8.50
CA MET A 52 6.02 -11.86 -9.38
C MET A 52 5.02 -13.02 -9.46
N ARG A 53 4.40 -13.42 -8.34
CA ARG A 53 3.35 -14.45 -8.35
C ARG A 53 2.12 -13.97 -9.11
N PHE A 54 1.68 -12.73 -8.85
CA PHE A 54 0.59 -12.10 -9.59
C PHE A 54 0.83 -12.16 -11.11
N ARG A 55 2.05 -11.84 -11.57
CA ARG A 55 2.43 -11.90 -13.00
C ARG A 55 2.54 -13.31 -13.59
N LYS A 56 2.56 -14.36 -12.78
CA LYS A 56 2.60 -15.75 -13.27
C LYS A 56 1.23 -16.20 -13.81
N HIS A 57 0.15 -15.58 -13.35
CA HIS A 57 -1.20 -16.04 -13.65
C HIS A 57 -1.71 -15.48 -14.98
N GLN A 58 -2.50 -16.30 -15.69
CA GLN A 58 -3.17 -15.88 -16.93
C GLN A 58 -4.43 -15.07 -16.62
N VAL A 59 -5.15 -15.47 -15.57
CA VAL A 59 -6.34 -14.77 -15.07
C VAL A 59 -6.04 -14.31 -13.66
N VAL A 60 -6.09 -13.00 -13.43
CA VAL A 60 -5.72 -12.39 -12.16
C VAL A 60 -6.91 -11.76 -11.48
N ILE A 61 -6.89 -11.74 -10.15
CA ILE A 61 -7.86 -11.03 -9.32
C ILE A 61 -7.16 -10.20 -8.26
N LYS A 62 -7.76 -9.05 -7.95
CA LYS A 62 -7.34 -8.13 -6.91
C LYS A 62 -8.55 -7.71 -6.08
N ALA A 63 -8.38 -7.59 -4.77
CA ALA A 63 -9.40 -7.07 -3.85
C ALA A 63 -8.76 -6.41 -2.65
N ASP A 64 -9.54 -5.64 -1.89
CA ASP A 64 -9.16 -5.12 -0.57
C ASP A 64 -10.06 -5.62 0.55
N VAL A 65 -9.49 -5.85 1.73
CA VAL A 65 -10.26 -6.18 2.93
C VAL A 65 -10.95 -4.91 3.45
N GLU A 66 -12.28 -4.95 3.55
CA GLU A 66 -13.05 -3.79 3.97
C GLU A 66 -12.68 -3.36 5.39
N LYS A 67 -12.06 -2.17 5.48
CA LYS A 67 -11.70 -1.53 6.77
C LYS A 67 -10.97 -2.52 7.68
N MET A 68 -10.04 -3.31 7.13
CA MET A 68 -9.35 -4.44 7.80
C MET A 68 -9.08 -4.23 9.29
N PHE A 69 -8.41 -3.14 9.66
CA PHE A 69 -8.05 -2.85 11.06
C PHE A 69 -9.26 -2.70 11.99
N ARG A 70 -10.36 -2.14 11.50
CA ARG A 70 -11.59 -1.93 12.28
C ARG A 70 -12.39 -3.21 12.51
N GLN A 71 -12.05 -4.30 11.82
CA GLN A 71 -12.68 -5.60 12.04
C GLN A 71 -12.03 -6.37 13.20
N ILE A 72 -10.89 -5.89 13.71
CA ILE A 72 -10.09 -6.59 14.72
C ILE A 72 -10.24 -5.87 16.06
N ARG A 73 -10.81 -6.55 17.05
CA ARG A 73 -10.97 -5.99 18.40
C ARG A 73 -9.65 -5.96 19.15
N VAL A 74 -9.46 -4.91 19.95
CA VAL A 74 -8.37 -4.80 20.93
C VAL A 74 -8.87 -5.35 22.26
N ALA A 75 -8.01 -6.08 22.97
CA ALA A 75 -8.28 -6.63 24.29
C ALA A 75 -8.74 -5.51 25.25
N GLU A 76 -9.72 -5.76 26.10
CA GLU A 76 -10.38 -4.71 26.89
C GLU A 76 -9.41 -3.98 27.82
N GLU A 77 -8.43 -4.70 28.36
CA GLU A 77 -7.32 -4.19 29.16
C GLU A 77 -6.42 -3.21 28.40
N ASP A 78 -6.33 -3.35 27.07
CA ASP A 78 -5.44 -2.55 26.22
C ASP A 78 -6.14 -1.37 25.54
N GLN A 79 -7.47 -1.34 25.52
CA GLN A 79 -8.23 -0.30 24.83
C GLN A 79 -7.99 1.10 25.42
N ASP A 80 -7.64 1.19 26.71
CA ASP A 80 -7.34 2.47 27.36
C ASP A 80 -6.08 3.16 26.85
N TRP A 81 -5.19 2.42 26.19
CA TRP A 81 -4.02 2.98 25.50
C TRP A 81 -4.37 3.62 24.14
N GLN A 82 -5.62 3.50 23.68
CA GLN A 82 -6.11 4.03 22.41
C GLN A 82 -7.24 5.06 22.59
N ARG A 83 -7.14 5.93 23.60
CA ARG A 83 -8.11 7.01 23.82
C ARG A 83 -7.88 8.19 22.88
N ILE A 84 -8.98 8.80 22.42
CA ILE A 84 -8.97 10.03 21.62
C ILE A 84 -9.88 11.09 22.26
N VAL A 85 -9.63 12.35 21.90
CA VAL A 85 -10.50 13.47 22.27
C VAL A 85 -11.20 13.95 21.02
N TRP A 86 -12.51 14.13 21.08
CA TRP A 86 -13.29 14.63 19.95
C TRP A 86 -14.42 15.56 20.40
N ARG A 87 -14.81 16.47 19.51
CA ARG A 87 -16.02 17.26 19.62
C ARG A 87 -16.52 17.60 18.23
N SER A 88 -17.83 17.69 18.06
CA SER A 88 -18.44 18.00 16.76
C SER A 88 -18.27 19.46 16.36
N GLN A 89 -18.21 20.38 17.32
CA GLN A 89 -18.18 21.83 17.09
C GLN A 89 -17.24 22.52 18.09
N SER A 90 -16.69 23.68 17.73
CA SER A 90 -15.65 24.38 18.53
C SER A 90 -16.16 24.97 19.85
N ASP A 91 -17.45 25.20 19.94
CA ASP A 91 -18.19 25.70 21.11
C ASP A 91 -18.59 24.58 22.08
N LYS A 92 -18.60 23.32 21.64
CA LYS A 92 -18.89 22.17 22.50
C LYS A 92 -17.69 21.76 23.36
N ALA A 93 -18.01 21.16 24.50
CA ALA A 93 -17.03 20.53 25.36
C ALA A 93 -16.32 19.38 24.63
N LEU A 94 -15.05 19.16 24.95
CA LEU A 94 -14.28 18.02 24.46
C LEU A 94 -14.74 16.75 25.17
N GLU A 95 -15.04 15.71 24.40
CA GLU A 95 -15.44 14.40 24.90
C GLU A 95 -14.29 13.40 24.72
N LEU A 96 -14.18 12.44 25.63
CA LEU A 96 -13.18 11.37 25.60
C LEU A 96 -13.80 10.11 25.03
N TYR A 97 -13.13 9.50 24.06
CA TYR A 97 -13.54 8.27 23.43
C TYR A 97 -12.44 7.23 23.57
N ARG A 98 -12.83 5.96 23.68
CA ARG A 98 -11.93 4.81 23.69
C ARG A 98 -12.12 4.04 22.38
N LEU A 99 -11.03 3.79 21.65
CA LEU A 99 -11.08 2.95 20.46
C LEU A 99 -11.02 1.48 20.88
N THR A 100 -11.92 0.68 20.31
CA THR A 100 -12.12 -0.74 20.69
C THR A 100 -11.52 -1.72 19.67
N THR A 101 -10.96 -1.20 18.59
CA THR A 101 -10.44 -1.97 17.45
C THR A 101 -9.04 -1.52 17.09
N VAL A 102 -8.31 -2.33 16.33
CA VAL A 102 -6.94 -2.01 15.93
C VAL A 102 -6.93 -0.69 15.19
N THR A 103 -6.16 0.26 15.70
CA THR A 103 -6.05 1.60 15.13
C THR A 103 -4.88 1.65 14.15
N TYR A 104 -5.15 1.98 12.89
CA TYR A 104 -4.13 2.17 11.86
C TYR A 104 -3.15 3.29 12.25
N GLY A 105 -1.91 3.17 11.77
CA GLY A 105 -0.83 4.11 12.09
C GLY A 105 -0.05 3.78 13.37
N THR A 106 -0.49 2.78 14.15
CA THR A 106 0.34 2.17 15.20
C THR A 106 1.31 1.15 14.59
N THR A 107 2.51 1.03 15.15
CA THR A 107 3.56 0.12 14.65
C THR A 107 3.09 -1.33 14.55
N SER A 108 2.31 -1.77 15.52
CA SER A 108 1.82 -3.16 15.61
C SER A 108 0.57 -3.42 14.79
N ALA A 109 -0.17 -2.41 14.32
CA ALA A 109 -1.44 -2.61 13.61
C ALA A 109 -1.30 -3.53 12.40
N SER A 110 -0.30 -3.28 11.55
CA SER A 110 -0.04 -4.07 10.34
C SER A 110 0.28 -5.53 10.70
N PHE A 111 1.09 -5.73 11.75
CA PHE A 111 1.44 -7.06 12.23
C PHE A 111 0.21 -7.80 12.77
N MET A 112 -0.57 -7.16 13.65
CA MET A 112 -1.78 -7.76 14.22
C MET A 112 -2.79 -8.12 13.13
N ALA A 113 -3.01 -7.24 12.17
CA ALA A 113 -3.94 -7.48 11.06
C ALA A 113 -3.46 -8.60 10.13
N THR A 114 -2.18 -8.61 9.76
CA THR A 114 -1.61 -9.68 8.95
C THR A 114 -1.63 -11.01 9.69
N ASN A 115 -1.41 -11.00 11.01
CA ASN A 115 -1.43 -12.21 11.82
C ASN A 115 -2.84 -12.83 11.88
N CYS A 116 -3.91 -12.03 11.85
CA CYS A 116 -5.27 -12.55 11.68
C CYS A 116 -5.42 -13.35 10.38
N LEU A 117 -4.92 -12.83 9.24
CA LEU A 117 -4.93 -13.56 7.98
C LEU A 117 -4.12 -14.86 8.04
N VAL A 118 -2.95 -14.84 8.70
CA VAL A 118 -2.12 -16.03 8.89
C VAL A 118 -2.85 -17.09 9.72
N SER A 119 -3.46 -16.71 10.85
CA SER A 119 -4.24 -17.63 11.68
C SER A 119 -5.40 -18.25 10.90
N LEU A 120 -6.18 -17.43 10.18
CA LEU A 120 -7.28 -17.90 9.34
C LEU A 120 -6.81 -18.87 8.25
N SER A 121 -5.64 -18.61 7.66
CA SER A 121 -5.06 -19.49 6.65
C SER A 121 -4.75 -20.88 7.22
N GLU A 122 -4.22 -20.99 8.44
CA GLU A 122 -3.93 -22.29 9.05
C GLU A 122 -5.19 -23.03 9.48
N GLU A 123 -6.20 -22.32 10.00
CA GLU A 123 -7.50 -22.91 10.38
C GLU A 123 -8.25 -23.46 9.16
N ALA A 124 -8.26 -22.73 8.05
CA ALA A 124 -8.95 -23.14 6.83
C ALA A 124 -8.20 -24.20 6.01
N LYS A 125 -6.93 -24.49 6.34
CA LYS A 125 -6.00 -25.27 5.52
C LYS A 125 -6.46 -26.68 5.17
N GLN A 126 -7.18 -27.34 6.09
CA GLN A 126 -7.71 -28.68 5.85
C GLN A 126 -8.86 -28.67 4.83
N LYS A 127 -9.69 -27.62 4.87
CA LYS A 127 -10.88 -27.51 4.01
C LYS A 127 -10.56 -26.88 2.65
N TYR A 128 -9.68 -25.88 2.63
CA TYR A 128 -9.35 -25.09 1.44
C TYR A 128 -7.83 -24.85 1.33
N PRO A 129 -7.03 -25.88 1.02
CA PRO A 129 -5.56 -25.81 1.09
C PRO A 129 -4.96 -24.74 0.16
N GLU A 130 -5.46 -24.60 -1.06
CA GLU A 130 -4.95 -23.61 -2.01
C GLU A 130 -5.34 -22.17 -1.63
N ALA A 131 -6.59 -21.93 -1.24
CA ALA A 131 -7.03 -20.61 -0.77
C ALA A 131 -6.26 -20.17 0.49
N SER A 132 -6.05 -21.08 1.45
CA SER A 132 -5.21 -20.84 2.63
C SER A 132 -3.79 -20.44 2.26
N LYS A 133 -3.17 -21.16 1.32
CA LYS A 133 -1.82 -20.83 0.84
C LYS A 133 -1.76 -19.43 0.23
N ILE A 134 -2.80 -19.03 -0.49
CA ILE A 134 -2.93 -17.72 -1.12
C ILE A 134 -3.15 -16.62 -0.07
N ILE A 135 -4.08 -16.81 0.88
CA ILE A 135 -4.29 -15.87 2.00
C ILE A 135 -2.99 -15.60 2.76
N ARG A 136 -2.17 -16.63 2.95
CA ARG A 136 -0.89 -16.50 3.67
C ARG A 136 0.17 -15.72 2.89
N ARG A 137 0.17 -15.78 1.56
CA ARG A 137 1.33 -15.34 0.75
C ARG A 137 1.04 -14.17 -0.19
N ASP A 138 -0.21 -13.99 -0.62
CA ASP A 138 -0.59 -13.07 -1.70
C ASP A 138 -1.29 -11.81 -1.18
N PHE A 139 -1.37 -11.65 0.14
CA PHE A 139 -1.75 -10.40 0.78
C PHE A 139 -0.54 -9.51 1.05
N TYR A 140 -0.66 -8.24 0.68
CA TYR A 140 0.15 -7.16 1.21
C TYR A 140 -0.74 -6.27 2.05
N MET A 141 -0.69 -6.47 3.36
CA MET A 141 -1.62 -5.83 4.31
C MET A 141 -3.09 -6.14 3.95
N ASP A 142 -3.87 -5.14 3.56
CA ASP A 142 -5.28 -5.25 3.18
C ASP A 142 -5.49 -5.58 1.69
N ASP A 143 -4.46 -5.45 0.85
CA ASP A 143 -4.53 -5.71 -0.59
C ASP A 143 -4.24 -7.20 -0.90
N LEU A 144 -5.18 -7.89 -1.55
CA LEU A 144 -4.98 -9.20 -2.18
C LEU A 144 -4.58 -9.03 -3.65
N MET A 145 -3.51 -9.70 -4.08
CA MET A 145 -3.14 -9.81 -5.50
C MET A 145 -2.78 -11.26 -5.84
N THR A 146 -3.65 -11.95 -6.56
CA THR A 146 -3.47 -13.37 -6.90
C THR A 146 -4.10 -13.72 -8.26
N GLY A 147 -4.16 -14.99 -8.61
CA GLY A 147 -4.79 -15.44 -9.84
C GLY A 147 -4.75 -16.96 -10.04
N ALA A 148 -5.16 -17.38 -11.23
CA ALA A 148 -5.16 -18.77 -11.68
C ALA A 148 -4.83 -18.89 -13.18
N SER A 149 -4.83 -20.11 -13.70
CA SER A 149 -4.55 -20.35 -15.13
C SER A 149 -5.82 -20.24 -15.97
N THR A 150 -6.99 -20.50 -15.37
CA THR A 150 -8.28 -20.46 -16.07
C THR A 150 -9.29 -19.60 -15.30
N VAL A 151 -10.34 -19.15 -16.00
CA VAL A 151 -11.46 -18.39 -15.41
C VAL A 151 -12.15 -19.20 -14.32
N ASP A 152 -12.43 -20.48 -14.56
CA ASP A 152 -13.12 -21.35 -13.59
C ASP A 152 -12.31 -21.54 -12.30
N GLU A 153 -11.01 -21.83 -12.42
CA GLU A 153 -10.11 -21.92 -11.27
C GLU A 153 -10.06 -20.60 -10.49
N CYS A 154 -10.04 -19.47 -11.20
CA CYS A 154 -9.97 -18.15 -10.60
C CYS A 154 -11.25 -17.82 -9.81
N CYS A 155 -12.43 -18.09 -10.40
CA CYS A 155 -13.72 -17.91 -9.72
C CYS A 155 -13.87 -18.86 -8.52
N GLN A 156 -13.43 -20.12 -8.65
CA GLN A 156 -13.47 -21.05 -7.52
C GLN A 156 -12.56 -20.59 -6.38
N LEU A 157 -11.35 -20.15 -6.71
CA LEU A 157 -10.41 -19.61 -5.75
C LEU A 157 -10.98 -18.37 -5.05
N GLN A 158 -11.55 -17.43 -5.81
CA GLN A 158 -12.20 -16.23 -5.27
C GLN A 158 -13.26 -16.60 -4.22
N LYS A 159 -14.17 -17.52 -4.56
CA LYS A 159 -15.24 -17.99 -3.65
C LYS A 159 -14.70 -18.63 -2.38
N GLN A 160 -13.63 -19.41 -2.49
CA GLN A 160 -12.99 -20.03 -1.33
C GLN A 160 -12.35 -18.99 -0.41
N ILE A 161 -11.60 -18.03 -0.97
CA ILE A 161 -10.97 -16.94 -0.20
C ILE A 161 -12.05 -16.10 0.49
N ASP A 162 -13.09 -15.71 -0.25
CA ASP A 162 -14.19 -14.90 0.28
C ASP A 162 -14.91 -15.63 1.42
N SER A 163 -15.24 -16.92 1.23
CA SER A 163 -15.85 -17.74 2.29
C SER A 163 -15.00 -17.82 3.56
N ILE A 164 -13.67 -17.93 3.45
CA ILE A 164 -12.77 -17.96 4.60
C ILE A 164 -12.80 -16.61 5.32
N LEU A 165 -12.65 -15.51 4.59
CA LEU A 165 -12.51 -14.19 5.20
C LEU A 165 -13.84 -13.64 5.75
N VAL A 166 -14.96 -13.91 5.08
CA VAL A 166 -16.31 -13.60 5.59
C VAL A 166 -16.58 -14.34 6.89
N SER A 167 -16.12 -15.60 7.04
CA SER A 167 -16.27 -16.34 8.31
C SER A 167 -15.61 -15.65 9.51
N ALA A 168 -14.65 -14.76 9.25
CA ALA A 168 -13.90 -13.99 10.23
C ALA A 168 -14.26 -12.49 10.24
N HIS A 169 -15.36 -12.10 9.59
CA HIS A 169 -15.79 -10.70 9.45
C HIS A 169 -14.76 -9.79 8.73
N LEU A 170 -13.99 -10.36 7.79
CA LEU A 170 -13.03 -9.65 6.94
C LEU A 170 -13.48 -9.64 5.47
N PRO A 171 -14.68 -9.12 5.14
CA PRO A 171 -15.20 -9.18 3.77
C PRO A 171 -14.26 -8.49 2.79
N LEU A 172 -14.07 -9.12 1.62
CA LEU A 172 -13.32 -8.53 0.52
C LEU A 172 -14.25 -7.66 -0.35
N ARG A 173 -13.71 -6.55 -0.82
CA ARG A 173 -14.40 -5.60 -1.72
C ARG A 173 -13.46 -5.15 -2.83
N LYS A 174 -14.02 -4.38 -3.76
CA LYS A 174 -13.34 -3.85 -4.95
C LYS A 174 -12.64 -4.94 -5.74
N TRP A 175 -13.33 -6.06 -5.94
CA TRP A 175 -12.87 -7.13 -6.82
C TRP A 175 -12.60 -6.57 -8.21
N CYS A 176 -11.42 -6.88 -8.74
CA CYS A 176 -10.91 -6.43 -10.03
C CYS A 176 -10.26 -7.62 -10.72
N SER A 177 -10.35 -7.71 -12.04
CA SER A 177 -9.73 -8.77 -12.84
C SER A 177 -9.30 -8.27 -14.22
N ASN A 178 -8.37 -8.97 -14.86
CA ASN A 178 -8.09 -8.81 -16.28
C ASN A 178 -9.12 -9.52 -17.19
N SER A 179 -10.02 -10.32 -16.61
CA SER A 179 -11.09 -11.01 -17.33
C SER A 179 -12.45 -10.44 -16.96
N THR A 180 -13.22 -10.00 -17.96
CA THR A 180 -14.60 -9.55 -17.79
C THR A 180 -15.51 -10.68 -17.32
N GLU A 181 -15.31 -11.90 -17.84
CA GLU A 181 -16.07 -13.09 -17.45
C GLU A 181 -15.91 -13.42 -15.95
N VAL A 182 -14.73 -13.17 -15.37
CA VAL A 182 -14.51 -13.33 -13.92
C VAL A 182 -15.31 -12.29 -13.14
N LEU A 183 -15.31 -11.03 -13.58
CA LEU A 183 -16.02 -9.94 -12.90
C LEU A 183 -17.53 -10.16 -12.92
N GLU A 184 -18.10 -10.54 -14.07
CA GLU A 184 -19.53 -10.83 -14.20
C GLU A 184 -19.97 -11.92 -13.21
N ARG A 185 -19.20 -13.01 -13.11
CA ARG A 185 -19.49 -14.10 -12.17
C ARG A 185 -19.30 -13.72 -10.69
N ILE A 186 -18.53 -12.67 -10.40
CA ILE A 186 -18.34 -12.14 -9.05
C ILE A 186 -19.46 -11.16 -8.70
N GLU A 187 -19.85 -10.26 -9.62
CA GLU A 187 -20.91 -9.26 -9.41
C GLU A 187 -22.26 -9.89 -9.06
N ASP A 188 -22.60 -11.03 -9.66
CA ASP A 188 -23.84 -11.78 -9.37
C ASP A 188 -24.01 -12.22 -7.91
N SER A 189 -22.98 -12.04 -7.07
CA SER A 189 -22.98 -12.51 -5.67
C SER A 189 -23.23 -11.43 -4.61
N SER A 190 -23.37 -10.14 -4.97
CA SER A 190 -23.58 -9.06 -3.99
C SER A 190 -24.26 -7.81 -4.55
N ASP A 191 -25.20 -7.23 -3.78
CA ASP A 191 -25.84 -5.94 -4.08
C ASP A 191 -24.97 -4.71 -3.71
N ASP A 192 -23.75 -4.89 -3.19
CA ASP A 192 -22.87 -3.77 -2.82
C ASP A 192 -22.20 -3.15 -4.07
N PRO A 193 -22.42 -1.86 -4.39
CA PRO A 193 -21.85 -1.21 -5.56
C PRO A 193 -20.32 -1.08 -5.52
N LEU A 194 -19.67 -1.34 -4.38
CA LEU A 194 -18.21 -1.39 -4.24
C LEU A 194 -17.67 -2.82 -4.19
N PHE A 195 -18.52 -3.84 -4.39
CA PHE A 195 -18.12 -5.23 -4.30
C PHE A 195 -17.16 -5.62 -5.42
N ALA A 196 -17.53 -5.34 -6.67
CA ALA A 196 -16.66 -5.44 -7.83
C ALA A 196 -16.56 -4.07 -8.51
N LEU A 197 -15.40 -3.79 -9.12
CA LEU A 197 -15.20 -2.60 -9.92
C LEU A 197 -15.44 -2.96 -11.39
N GLN A 198 -16.41 -2.30 -12.01
CA GLN A 198 -16.61 -2.34 -13.45
C GLN A 198 -15.44 -1.61 -14.11
N ILE A 199 -14.54 -2.38 -14.72
CA ILE A 199 -13.33 -1.85 -15.34
C ILE A 199 -13.62 -1.53 -16.81
N GLY A 200 -13.60 -0.25 -17.14
CA GLY A 200 -13.57 0.20 -18.53
C GLY A 200 -12.23 -0.13 -19.22
N GLU A 201 -12.21 -0.17 -20.55
CA GLU A 201 -11.02 -0.53 -21.34
C GLU A 201 -9.77 0.34 -21.04
N ASP A 202 -9.97 1.56 -20.57
CA ASP A 202 -8.91 2.53 -20.26
C ASP A 202 -8.65 2.76 -18.76
N GLU A 203 -9.31 2.01 -17.88
CA GLU A 203 -9.15 2.23 -16.45
C GLU A 203 -7.81 1.74 -15.90
N ILE A 204 -7.26 2.55 -15.00
CA ILE A 204 -5.98 2.31 -14.34
C ILE A 204 -6.23 2.14 -12.84
N ILE A 205 -5.88 0.97 -12.33
CA ILE A 205 -5.98 0.63 -10.91
C ILE A 205 -4.63 0.84 -10.26
N LYS A 206 -4.60 1.68 -9.22
CA LYS A 206 -3.42 1.79 -8.35
C LYS A 206 -3.46 0.68 -7.30
N SER A 207 -2.40 -0.11 -7.22
CA SER A 207 -2.24 -1.16 -6.20
C SER A 207 -0.77 -1.34 -5.88
N LEU A 208 -0.45 -1.46 -4.60
CA LEU A 208 0.91 -1.66 -4.10
C LEU A 208 1.95 -0.65 -4.66
N GLY A 209 1.53 0.58 -4.91
CA GLY A 209 2.37 1.64 -5.46
C GLY A 209 2.55 1.60 -6.99
N LEU A 210 2.06 0.57 -7.67
CA LEU A 210 2.05 0.44 -9.12
C LEU A 210 0.70 0.84 -9.72
N SER A 211 0.70 1.18 -11.00
CA SER A 211 -0.52 1.36 -11.79
C SER A 211 -0.69 0.17 -12.72
N TRP A 212 -1.83 -0.51 -12.66
CA TRP A 212 -2.15 -1.70 -13.45
C TRP A 212 -3.38 -1.43 -14.31
N LYS A 213 -3.28 -1.73 -15.59
CA LYS A 213 -4.38 -1.65 -16.56
C LYS A 213 -4.94 -3.06 -16.78
N PRO A 214 -6.10 -3.41 -16.19
CA PRO A 214 -6.55 -4.79 -16.16
C PRO A 214 -6.86 -5.36 -17.54
N ALA A 215 -7.51 -4.59 -18.41
CA ALA A 215 -7.87 -5.02 -19.77
C ALA A 215 -6.66 -5.45 -20.63
N LEU A 216 -5.51 -4.80 -20.45
CA LEU A 216 -4.26 -5.15 -21.13
C LEU A 216 -3.35 -6.06 -20.30
N ASP A 217 -3.74 -6.34 -19.06
CA ASP A 217 -2.91 -6.98 -18.04
C ASP A 217 -1.47 -6.42 -18.00
N ALA A 218 -1.37 -5.08 -17.99
CA ALA A 218 -0.10 -4.38 -18.11
C ALA A 218 0.13 -3.42 -16.93
N PHE A 219 1.34 -3.44 -16.37
CA PHE A 219 1.78 -2.36 -15.49
C PHE A 219 2.13 -1.13 -16.32
N GLN A 220 1.66 0.02 -15.84
CA GLN A 220 1.89 1.32 -16.47
C GLN A 220 2.64 2.22 -15.50
N PHE A 221 3.58 2.98 -16.04
CA PHE A 221 4.31 4.01 -15.30
C PHE A 221 3.92 5.37 -15.86
N ILE A 222 3.37 6.22 -15.01
CA ILE A 222 3.01 7.59 -15.39
C ILE A 222 4.20 8.48 -15.05
N VAL A 223 4.87 8.97 -16.08
CA VAL A 223 5.98 9.93 -15.94
C VAL A 223 5.46 11.31 -16.29
N GLU A 224 5.24 12.15 -15.28
CA GLU A 224 4.93 13.56 -15.51
C GLU A 224 6.21 14.27 -15.97
N GLN A 225 6.24 14.74 -17.22
CA GLN A 225 7.23 15.70 -17.67
C GLN A 225 6.96 17.04 -16.97
N LYS A 226 7.78 17.41 -16.00
CA LYS A 226 7.79 18.79 -15.52
C LYS A 226 8.47 19.65 -16.57
N ALA A 227 7.88 20.80 -16.89
CA ALA A 227 8.55 21.83 -17.67
C ALA A 227 9.92 22.09 -17.05
N PHE A 228 10.94 22.08 -17.89
CA PHE A 228 12.33 22.23 -17.50
C PHE A 228 12.50 23.48 -16.63
N MET A 229 12.68 23.29 -15.32
CA MET A 229 12.80 24.42 -14.42
C MET A 229 14.20 25.02 -14.59
N ALA A 230 14.27 26.34 -14.81
CA ALA A 230 15.51 27.10 -14.99
C ALA A 230 16.52 26.98 -13.82
N LYS A 231 16.22 26.21 -12.77
CA LYS A 231 17.06 25.94 -11.61
C LYS A 231 17.11 24.45 -11.28
N SER A 232 17.56 23.63 -12.23
CA SER A 232 17.89 22.23 -11.96
C SER A 232 19.09 22.15 -11.01
N THR A 233 18.94 21.37 -9.95
CA THR A 233 19.99 21.09 -8.95
C THR A 233 20.16 19.59 -8.80
N LYS A 234 21.26 19.15 -8.18
CA LYS A 234 21.47 17.73 -7.89
C LYS A 234 20.33 17.11 -7.07
N ILE A 235 19.76 17.89 -6.14
CA ILE A 235 18.61 17.47 -5.32
C ILE A 235 17.37 17.24 -6.19
N THR A 236 17.04 18.14 -7.11
CA THR A 236 15.84 18.00 -7.94
C THR A 236 15.95 16.77 -8.83
N LEU A 237 17.13 16.51 -9.40
CA LEU A 237 17.41 15.32 -10.21
C LEU A 237 17.27 14.02 -9.43
N LEU A 238 17.85 13.96 -8.22
CA LEU A 238 17.72 12.81 -7.35
C LEU A 238 16.26 12.58 -6.94
N SER A 239 15.51 13.66 -6.68
CA SER A 239 14.08 13.58 -6.38
C SER A 239 13.28 13.06 -7.57
N ASP A 240 13.58 13.49 -8.79
CA ASP A 240 12.91 13.04 -10.00
C ASP A 240 13.16 11.53 -10.26
N LEU A 241 14.40 11.07 -10.06
CA LEU A 241 14.76 9.66 -10.17
C LEU A 241 14.06 8.78 -9.13
N ASN A 242 14.04 9.21 -7.87
CA ASN A 242 13.41 8.44 -6.78
C ASN A 242 11.89 8.54 -6.77
N ARG A 243 11.29 9.45 -7.55
CA ARG A 243 9.83 9.54 -7.70
C ARG A 243 9.27 8.33 -8.46
N ILE A 244 10.08 7.69 -9.29
CA ILE A 244 9.70 6.52 -10.06
C ILE A 244 9.78 5.29 -9.15
N PHE A 245 8.61 4.81 -8.73
CA PHE A 245 8.50 3.59 -7.94
C PHE A 245 8.50 2.37 -8.88
N ASP A 246 9.63 1.66 -8.96
CA ASP A 246 9.85 0.50 -9.83
C ASP A 246 10.39 -0.70 -9.03
N PRO A 247 9.55 -1.38 -8.23
CA PRO A 247 9.98 -2.48 -7.36
C PRO A 247 10.46 -3.71 -8.14
N LEU A 248 10.00 -3.89 -9.39
CA LEU A 248 10.36 -5.03 -10.24
C LEU A 248 11.55 -4.73 -11.17
N GLY A 249 11.99 -3.46 -11.26
CA GLY A 249 13.13 -3.07 -12.08
C GLY A 249 12.83 -2.97 -13.59
N PHE A 250 11.58 -2.81 -14.01
CA PHE A 250 11.22 -2.71 -15.43
C PHE A 250 11.82 -1.48 -16.11
N LEU A 251 11.92 -0.37 -15.39
CA LEU A 251 12.49 0.89 -15.85
C LEU A 251 13.98 1.02 -15.50
N ALA A 252 14.60 0.01 -14.90
CA ALA A 252 16.02 0.02 -14.55
C ALA A 252 16.94 0.43 -15.72
N PRO A 253 16.74 -0.02 -16.98
CA PRO A 253 17.57 0.41 -18.12
C PRO A 253 17.47 1.91 -18.46
N VAL A 254 16.37 2.56 -18.09
CA VAL A 254 16.18 4.01 -18.27
C VAL A 254 16.71 4.76 -17.06
N LEU A 255 16.34 4.32 -15.85
CA LEU A 255 16.75 4.92 -14.58
C LEU A 255 18.27 4.89 -14.38
N VAL A 256 18.96 3.86 -14.87
CA VAL A 256 20.42 3.75 -14.75
C VAL A 256 21.13 4.91 -15.47
N ARG A 257 20.61 5.40 -16.60
CA ARG A 257 21.19 6.54 -17.31
C ARG A 257 21.20 7.79 -16.44
N GLY A 258 20.11 8.04 -15.72
CA GLY A 258 20.05 9.17 -14.80
C GLY A 258 20.89 8.96 -13.54
N LYS A 259 21.01 7.73 -13.03
CA LYS A 259 21.94 7.42 -11.93
C LYS A 259 23.41 7.63 -12.35
N ILE A 260 23.77 7.26 -13.57
CA ILE A 260 25.11 7.54 -14.14
C ILE A 260 25.31 9.05 -14.28
N PHE A 261 24.32 9.79 -14.77
CA PHE A 261 24.38 11.24 -14.85
C PHE A 261 24.59 11.88 -13.47
N LEU A 262 23.84 11.44 -12.45
CA LEU A 262 24.02 11.88 -11.07
C LEU A 262 25.43 11.59 -10.54
N GLN A 263 25.99 10.42 -10.88
CA GLN A 263 27.36 10.05 -10.53
C GLN A 263 28.40 10.99 -11.17
N GLN A 264 28.20 11.39 -12.43
CA GLN A 264 29.06 12.38 -13.09
C GLN A 264 29.01 13.73 -12.37
N LEU A 265 27.83 14.18 -11.91
CA LEU A 265 27.72 15.40 -11.12
C LEU A 265 28.46 15.31 -9.78
N TRP A 266 28.61 14.11 -9.18
CA TRP A 266 29.46 13.91 -8.00
C TRP A 266 30.94 14.01 -8.34
N GLN A 267 31.38 13.44 -9.48
CA GLN A 267 32.78 13.54 -9.93
C GLN A 267 33.19 14.98 -10.22
N LEU A 268 32.25 15.80 -10.74
CA LEU A 268 32.43 17.23 -10.95
C LEU A 268 32.37 18.07 -9.67
N LYS A 269 32.16 17.44 -8.50
CA LYS A 269 32.06 18.11 -7.19
C LYS A 269 31.02 19.24 -7.15
N ILE A 270 29.94 19.12 -7.92
CA ILE A 270 28.82 20.07 -7.86
C ILE A 270 28.11 19.89 -6.51
N GLU A 271 27.83 20.98 -5.81
CA GLU A 271 27.14 20.94 -4.52
C GLU A 271 25.64 20.61 -4.68
N TRP A 272 25.02 20.09 -3.62
CA TRP A 272 23.64 19.56 -3.67
C TRP A 272 22.60 20.58 -4.13
N ALA A 273 22.68 21.80 -3.61
CA ALA A 273 21.77 22.91 -3.92
C ALA A 273 22.32 23.86 -5.00
N GLN A 274 23.51 23.57 -5.54
CA GLN A 274 24.09 24.39 -6.60
C GLN A 274 23.34 24.17 -7.91
N GLN A 275 23.07 25.28 -8.60
CA GLN A 275 22.48 25.25 -9.94
C GLN A 275 23.42 24.58 -10.93
N LEU A 276 22.87 23.67 -11.74
CA LEU A 276 23.64 23.00 -12.78
C LEU A 276 24.09 24.01 -13.84
N PRO A 277 25.34 23.90 -14.34
CA PRO A 277 25.77 24.57 -15.57
C PRO A 277 24.78 24.27 -16.70
N GLU A 278 24.55 25.26 -17.57
CA GLU A 278 23.53 25.19 -18.62
C GLU A 278 23.67 23.96 -19.52
N GLU A 279 24.90 23.58 -19.88
CA GLU A 279 25.18 22.38 -20.67
C GLU A 279 24.71 21.09 -19.97
N LEU A 280 25.01 20.95 -18.67
CA LEU A 280 24.61 19.79 -17.88
C LEU A 280 23.11 19.80 -17.61
N SER A 281 22.53 20.98 -17.42
CA SER A 281 21.09 21.14 -17.32
C SER A 281 20.45 20.61 -18.60
N ASN A 282 20.82 21.12 -19.78
CA ASN A 282 20.18 20.75 -21.06
C ASN A 282 20.34 19.26 -21.43
N ARG A 283 21.36 18.59 -20.88
CA ARG A 283 21.59 17.16 -21.08
C ARG A 283 20.68 16.27 -20.22
N TRP A 284 20.15 16.80 -19.12
CA TRP A 284 19.21 16.10 -18.24
C TRP A 284 17.78 16.18 -18.76
#